data_AF-A0A930HZC9-F1
#
_entry.id   AF-A0A930HZC9-F1
#
_cell.length_a   1.000
_cell.length_b   1.000
_cell.length_c   1.000
_cell.angle_alpha   90.00
_cell.angle_beta   90.00
_cell.angle_gamma   90.00
#
_symmetry.space_group_name_H-M   'P 1'
#
loop_
_entity.id
_entity.type
_entity.pdbx_description
1 polymer ?
#
loop_
_entity_poly.entity_id
_entity_poly.type
_entity_poly.pdbx_seq_one_letter_code
_entity_poly.pdbx_strand_id
1 'polypeptide(L)'
;MTKYLYTFLTLTVLILAGCNKAKEEPQKEVYHGVRTIPTEIVDKGNQAVQNANKRDAGFVSNRVNEVTLTSSCFGAVNANNLDILPRPNETSRKDSTVIDQLNQGEVFLLQPGTKGIMLTDAGSKLLVRFQMGELWIWKSAVK
;
A
#
# COMPACT_ATOMS: atom_id res chain seq x y z
N MET A 1 -21.56 1.87 69.35
CA MET A 1 -21.30 0.83 68.34
C MET A 1 -20.01 0.12 68.72
N THR A 2 -20.18 -1.14 69.09
CA THR A 2 -19.20 -2.20 69.41
C THR A 2 -18.23 -2.46 68.24
N LYS A 3 -17.01 -3.02 68.34
CA LYS A 3 -16.05 -3.39 69.42
C LYS A 3 -14.78 -3.93 68.69
N TYR A 4 -13.59 -3.63 69.24
CA TYR A 4 -12.32 -4.38 69.31
C TYR A 4 -11.80 -5.29 68.16
N LEU A 5 -10.67 -4.86 67.57
CA LEU A 5 -9.31 -5.39 67.74
C LEU A 5 -9.07 -6.84 68.27
N TYR A 6 -8.17 -7.55 67.56
CA TYR A 6 -7.12 -8.49 68.01
C TYR A 6 -7.37 -10.03 68.20
N THR A 7 -6.68 -10.78 67.32
CA THR A 7 -5.75 -11.93 67.57
C THR A 7 -6.14 -13.39 67.88
N PHE A 8 -5.26 -14.26 67.33
CA PHE A 8 -4.81 -15.64 67.68
C PHE A 8 -5.75 -16.83 67.34
N LEU A 9 -5.43 -17.67 66.33
CA LEU A 9 -4.58 -18.90 66.33
C LEU A 9 -5.27 -20.06 67.11
N THR A 10 -5.76 -21.16 66.51
CA THR A 10 -4.98 -22.39 66.18
C THR A 10 -5.90 -23.55 65.73
N LEU A 11 -5.35 -24.44 64.88
CA LEU A 11 -5.49 -25.92 64.73
C LEU A 11 -6.91 -26.57 64.79
N THR A 12 -7.31 -27.57 63.99
CA THR A 12 -6.60 -28.73 63.40
C THR A 12 -7.49 -29.46 62.37
N VAL A 13 -6.86 -30.41 61.65
CA VAL A 13 -7.23 -31.16 60.44
C VAL A 13 -8.09 -32.43 60.71
N LEU A 14 -8.64 -33.01 59.61
CA LEU A 14 -9.11 -34.40 59.34
C LEU A 14 -10.60 -34.68 59.63
N ILE A 15 -11.43 -35.33 58.79
CA ILE A 15 -11.22 -36.56 57.98
C ILE A 15 -12.09 -36.57 56.70
N LEU A 16 -11.59 -37.28 55.69
CA LEU A 16 -12.18 -37.70 54.40
C LEU A 16 -13.53 -38.43 54.49
N ALA A 17 -14.45 -38.10 53.57
CA ALA A 17 -15.40 -39.04 52.95
C ALA A 17 -16.14 -38.29 51.81
N GLY A 18 -16.31 -38.76 50.59
CA GLY A 18 -15.74 -39.87 49.83
C GLY A 18 -16.13 -39.57 48.37
N CYS A 19 -15.16 -39.52 47.46
CA CYS A 19 -15.45 -39.42 46.03
C CYS A 19 -16.08 -40.73 45.57
N ASN A 20 -17.41 -40.72 45.34
CA ASN A 20 -18.08 -41.78 44.61
C ASN A 20 -17.52 -41.81 43.17
N LYS A 21 -16.57 -42.72 42.94
CA LYS A 21 -16.15 -43.15 41.61
C LYS A 21 -17.30 -43.95 40.99
N ALA A 22 -18.22 -43.27 40.31
CA ALA A 22 -18.99 -43.93 39.27
C ALA A 22 -17.98 -44.34 38.17
N LYS A 23 -17.87 -45.65 37.92
CA LYS A 23 -17.14 -46.17 36.76
C LYS A 23 -17.97 -45.83 35.53
N GLU A 24 -17.58 -44.79 34.82
CA GLU A 24 -18.03 -44.57 33.46
C GLU A 24 -17.25 -45.54 32.56
N GLU A 25 -17.98 -46.45 31.92
CA GLU A 25 -17.48 -47.28 30.84
C GLU A 25 -16.79 -46.39 29.80
N PRO A 26 -15.63 -46.76 29.25
CA PRO A 26 -15.04 -46.00 28.15
C PRO A 26 -16.02 -46.05 26.97
N GLN A 27 -16.68 -44.92 26.71
CA GLN A 27 -17.42 -44.72 25.47
C GLN A 27 -16.43 -44.95 24.33
N LYS A 28 -16.70 -45.95 23.49
CA LYS A 28 -16.02 -46.07 22.20
C LYS A 28 -16.33 -44.78 21.43
N GLU A 29 -15.33 -43.93 21.26
CA GLU A 29 -15.40 -42.85 20.27
C GLU A 29 -15.72 -43.50 18.92
N VAL A 30 -16.98 -43.38 18.51
CA VAL A 30 -17.33 -43.54 17.11
C VAL A 30 -16.74 -42.32 16.43
N TYR A 31 -15.53 -42.48 15.89
CA TYR A 31 -14.96 -41.55 14.93
C TYR A 31 -15.92 -41.49 13.75
N HIS A 32 -16.87 -40.56 13.78
CA HIS A 32 -17.38 -40.00 12.55
C HIS A 32 -16.21 -39.23 11.95
N GLY A 33 -15.44 -39.92 11.11
CA GLY A 33 -14.37 -39.31 10.35
C GLY A 33 -14.94 -38.10 9.64
N VAL A 34 -14.69 -36.91 10.19
CA VAL A 34 -14.89 -35.67 9.46
C VAL A 34 -13.93 -35.80 8.29
N ARG A 35 -14.49 -36.10 7.11
CA ARG A 35 -13.75 -35.95 5.86
C ARG A 35 -13.41 -34.47 5.76
N THR A 36 -12.24 -34.10 6.25
CA THR A 36 -11.58 -32.89 5.83
C THR A 36 -11.33 -33.08 4.35
N ILE A 37 -12.17 -32.44 3.53
CA ILE A 37 -11.85 -32.26 2.12
C ILE A 37 -10.56 -31.44 2.13
N PRO A 38 -9.44 -31.95 1.59
CA PRO A 38 -8.26 -31.13 1.42
C PRO A 38 -8.65 -30.03 0.43
N THR A 39 -8.98 -28.85 0.93
CA THR A 39 -8.91 -27.65 0.11
C THR A 39 -7.43 -27.41 -0.09
N GLU A 40 -6.93 -27.88 -1.23
CA GLU A 40 -5.68 -27.39 -1.77
C GLU A 40 -5.78 -25.86 -1.75
N ILE A 41 -5.02 -25.22 -0.86
CA ILE A 41 -4.84 -23.77 -0.94
C ILE A 41 -4.03 -23.59 -2.22
N VAL A 42 -4.73 -23.44 -3.34
CA VAL A 42 -4.13 -23.06 -4.61
C VAL A 42 -3.72 -21.59 -4.44
N ASP A 43 -2.55 -21.39 -3.82
CA ASP A 43 -1.92 -20.08 -3.60
C ASP A 43 -1.47 -19.41 -4.93
N LYS A 44 -1.86 -20.01 -6.05
CA LYS A 44 -1.68 -19.50 -7.40
C LYS A 44 -3.02 -19.47 -8.10
N GLY A 45 -3.86 -18.51 -7.72
CA GLY A 45 -4.94 -18.06 -8.59
C GLY A 45 -4.41 -17.85 -10.01
N ASN A 46 -5.26 -18.13 -11.03
CA ASN A 46 -4.90 -18.05 -12.43
C ASN A 46 -4.04 -16.81 -12.70
N GLN A 47 -2.81 -17.00 -13.19
CA GLN A 47 -1.86 -15.91 -13.43
C GLN A 47 -2.48 -14.79 -14.28
N ALA A 48 -3.39 -15.12 -15.20
CA ALA A 48 -4.14 -14.16 -15.98
C ALA A 48 -5.07 -13.29 -15.12
N VAL A 49 -5.74 -13.87 -14.13
CA VAL A 49 -6.60 -13.15 -13.15
C VAL A 49 -5.75 -12.29 -12.23
N GLN A 50 -4.61 -12.79 -11.74
CA GLN A 50 -3.69 -11.98 -10.95
C GLN A 50 -3.14 -10.80 -11.75
N ASN A 51 -2.81 -11.02 -13.03
CA ASN A 51 -2.32 -9.95 -13.92
C ASN A 51 -3.43 -8.96 -14.30
N ALA A 52 -4.67 -9.43 -14.48
CA ALA A 52 -5.83 -8.55 -14.68
C ALA A 52 -6.05 -7.67 -13.44
N ASN A 53 -6.12 -8.26 -12.25
CA ASN A 53 -6.31 -7.53 -11.00
C ASN A 53 -5.17 -6.53 -10.72
N LYS A 54 -3.90 -6.88 -11.03
CA LYS A 54 -2.77 -5.94 -10.91
C LYS A 54 -2.91 -4.75 -11.86
N ARG A 55 -3.34 -4.99 -13.12
CA ARG A 55 -3.61 -3.93 -14.10
C ARG A 55 -4.79 -3.05 -13.68
N ASP A 56 -5.88 -3.67 -13.23
CA ASP A 56 -7.14 -2.99 -12.90
C ASP A 56 -7.04 -2.20 -11.59
N ALA A 57 -6.27 -2.69 -10.61
CA ALA A 57 -5.98 -1.98 -9.37
C ALA A 57 -4.86 -0.93 -9.52
N GLY A 58 -4.33 -0.73 -10.74
CA GLY A 58 -3.31 0.29 -11.01
C GLY A 58 -1.91 -0.02 -10.46
N PHE A 59 -1.64 -1.25 -10.05
CA PHE A 59 -0.30 -1.66 -9.61
C PHE A 59 0.63 -1.82 -10.80
N VAL A 60 1.44 -0.80 -11.07
CA VAL A 60 2.54 -0.89 -12.03
C VAL A 60 3.65 -1.76 -11.41
N SER A 61 3.68 -3.04 -11.77
CA SER A 61 4.69 -4.00 -11.31
C SER A 61 6.04 -3.88 -12.04
N ASN A 62 6.12 -3.09 -13.12
CA ASN A 62 7.33 -2.96 -13.93
C ASN A 62 8.20 -1.79 -13.46
N ARG A 63 9.11 -2.06 -12.52
CA ARG A 63 10.21 -1.13 -12.16
C ARG A 63 11.13 -0.79 -13.34
N VAL A 64 11.07 -1.57 -14.42
CA VAL A 64 11.85 -1.36 -15.65
C VAL A 64 11.55 -0.01 -16.31
N ASN A 65 10.35 0.52 -16.09
CA ASN A 65 9.92 1.82 -16.66
C ASN A 65 9.89 2.93 -15.61
N GLU A 66 10.44 2.71 -14.41
CA GLU A 66 10.58 3.79 -13.43
C GLU A 66 11.63 4.79 -13.94
N VAL A 67 11.25 6.05 -14.03
CA VAL A 67 12.13 7.16 -14.35
C VAL A 67 12.27 8.04 -13.12
N THR A 68 13.46 8.63 -12.95
CA THR A 68 13.73 9.59 -11.88
C THR A 68 14.17 10.91 -12.51
N LEU A 69 13.54 12.01 -12.11
CA LEU A 69 13.94 13.34 -12.57
C LEU A 69 15.34 13.69 -12.05
N THR A 70 16.21 14.18 -12.92
CA THR A 70 17.58 14.60 -12.59
C THR A 70 17.71 16.09 -12.36
N SER A 71 16.72 16.88 -12.80
CA SER A 71 16.69 18.34 -12.71
C SER A 71 15.27 18.84 -12.50
N SER A 72 15.12 20.07 -12.01
CA SER A 72 13.80 20.73 -11.94
C SER A 72 13.31 20.98 -13.37
N CYS A 73 12.09 20.58 -13.66
CA CYS A 73 11.48 20.76 -14.98
C CYS A 73 9.98 21.05 -14.86
N PHE A 74 9.38 21.59 -15.91
CA PHE A 74 7.93 21.59 -16.03
C PHE A 74 7.43 20.24 -16.56
N GLY A 75 6.33 19.78 -16.01
CA GLY A 75 5.49 18.74 -16.60
C GLY A 75 4.16 19.35 -17.04
N ALA A 76 3.59 18.88 -18.14
CA ALA A 76 2.33 19.41 -18.66
C ALA A 76 1.36 18.29 -18.99
N VAL A 77 0.06 18.54 -18.79
CA VAL A 77 -1.00 17.58 -19.17
C VAL A 77 -1.04 17.40 -20.70
N ASN A 78 -0.78 18.47 -21.45
CA ASN A 78 -0.68 18.45 -22.91
C ASN A 78 0.78 18.55 -23.37
N ALA A 79 1.21 17.63 -24.25
CA ALA A 79 2.58 17.57 -24.77
C ALA A 79 3.01 18.85 -25.52
N ASN A 80 2.07 19.56 -26.16
CA ASN A 80 2.35 20.77 -26.92
C ASN A 80 2.68 21.95 -26.00
N ASN A 81 2.15 21.95 -24.77
CA ASN A 81 2.42 23.01 -23.80
C ASN A 81 3.90 23.01 -23.39
N LEU A 82 4.59 21.87 -23.43
CA LEU A 82 6.02 21.80 -23.13
C LEU A 82 6.90 22.61 -24.08
N ASP A 83 6.48 22.81 -25.33
CA ASP A 83 7.28 23.50 -26.35
C ASP A 83 7.32 25.01 -26.15
N ILE A 84 6.32 25.55 -25.45
CA ILE A 84 6.15 26.98 -25.23
C ILE A 84 6.51 27.41 -23.81
N LEU A 85 6.82 26.46 -22.93
CA LEU A 85 7.20 26.77 -21.55
C LEU A 85 8.65 27.28 -21.50
N PRO A 86 8.91 28.36 -20.74
CA PRO A 86 10.28 28.77 -20.47
C PRO A 86 11.01 27.70 -19.69
N ARG A 87 12.33 27.78 -19.64
CA ARG A 87 13.07 26.93 -18.71
C ARG A 87 12.69 27.34 -17.27
N PRO A 88 12.58 26.39 -16.33
CA PRO A 88 12.22 26.71 -14.94
C PRO A 88 13.13 27.74 -14.28
N ASN A 89 14.41 27.76 -14.66
CA ASN A 89 15.41 28.73 -14.15
C ASN A 89 15.34 30.11 -14.85
N GLU A 90 14.66 30.19 -16.00
CA GLU A 90 14.47 31.43 -16.77
C GLU A 90 13.09 32.06 -16.49
N THR A 91 12.22 31.37 -15.73
CA THR A 91 10.88 31.86 -15.40
C THR A 91 10.95 33.02 -14.42
N SER A 92 10.50 34.20 -14.83
CA SER A 92 10.37 35.36 -13.95
C SER A 92 9.07 35.29 -13.17
N ARG A 93 9.02 35.86 -11.96
CA ARG A 93 7.76 36.06 -11.21
C ARG A 93 6.69 36.87 -11.98
N LYS A 94 7.05 37.48 -13.10
CA LYS A 94 6.16 38.29 -13.95
C LYS A 94 5.58 37.53 -15.13
N ASP A 95 5.94 36.26 -15.35
CA ASP A 95 5.37 35.44 -16.42
C ASP A 95 3.96 34.95 -16.05
N SER A 96 3.00 35.87 -16.20
CA SER A 96 1.57 35.64 -15.90
C SER A 96 1.00 34.38 -16.54
N THR A 97 1.36 34.09 -17.80
CA THR A 97 0.87 32.90 -18.52
C THR A 97 1.28 31.58 -17.85
N VAL A 98 2.54 31.46 -17.40
CA VAL A 98 3.01 30.23 -16.73
C VAL A 98 2.35 30.08 -15.36
N ILE A 99 2.19 31.20 -14.64
CA ILE A 99 1.49 31.23 -13.36
C ILE A 99 0.03 30.78 -13.52
N ASP A 100 -0.66 31.26 -14.54
CA ASP A 100 -2.05 30.88 -14.82
C ASP A 100 -2.16 29.39 -15.14
N GLN A 101 -1.25 28.85 -15.97
CA GLN A 101 -1.21 27.41 -16.29
C GLN A 101 -0.91 26.53 -15.07
N LEU A 102 -0.04 27.00 -14.16
CA LEU A 102 0.22 26.33 -12.88
C LEU A 102 -1.04 26.33 -12.00
N ASN A 103 -1.75 27.47 -11.93
CA ASN A 103 -2.96 27.61 -11.12
C ASN A 103 -4.13 26.78 -11.65
N GLN A 104 -4.20 26.58 -12.97
CA GLN A 104 -5.22 25.76 -13.63
C GLN A 104 -4.90 24.25 -13.58
N GLY A 105 -3.70 23.88 -13.13
CA GLY A 105 -3.25 22.48 -13.11
C GLY A 105 -2.97 21.91 -14.50
N GLU A 106 -2.70 22.77 -15.49
CA GLU A 106 -2.28 22.34 -16.83
C GLU A 106 -0.78 22.04 -16.87
N VAL A 107 -0.02 22.73 -16.01
CA VAL A 107 1.44 22.65 -15.88
C VAL A 107 1.79 22.47 -14.41
N PHE A 108 2.88 21.75 -14.16
CA PHE A 108 3.39 21.42 -12.84
C PHE A 108 4.89 21.64 -12.79
N LEU A 109 5.37 22.24 -11.70
CA LEU A 109 6.81 22.34 -11.44
C LEU A 109 7.27 21.08 -10.70
N LEU A 110 8.05 20.24 -11.38
CA LEU A 110 8.55 18.98 -10.86
C LEU A 110 9.97 19.17 -10.30
N GLN A 111 10.26 18.47 -9.19
CA GLN A 111 11.55 18.56 -8.50
C GLN A 111 12.47 17.39 -8.85
N PRO A 112 13.81 17.57 -8.83
CA PRO A 112 14.75 16.48 -8.93
C PRO A 112 14.45 15.38 -7.90
N GLY A 113 14.68 14.13 -8.28
CA GLY A 113 14.39 12.97 -7.44
C GLY A 113 12.92 12.52 -7.47
N THR A 114 12.01 13.29 -8.09
CA THR A 114 10.63 12.84 -8.29
C THR A 114 10.63 11.61 -9.20
N LYS A 115 9.97 10.55 -8.73
CA LYS A 115 9.85 9.28 -9.44
C LYS A 115 8.52 9.18 -10.14
N GLY A 116 8.52 8.58 -11.32
CA GLY A 116 7.31 8.28 -12.07
C GLY A 116 7.49 7.05 -12.93
N ILE A 117 6.39 6.57 -13.50
CA ILE A 117 6.39 5.44 -14.42
C ILE A 117 6.25 5.98 -15.84
N MET A 118 7.22 5.70 -16.70
CA MET A 118 7.11 6.01 -18.13
C MET A 118 6.01 5.16 -18.77
N LEU A 119 5.02 5.84 -19.35
CA LEU A 119 3.91 5.24 -20.10
C LEU A 119 4.18 5.25 -21.61
N THR A 120 4.82 6.30 -22.13
CA THR A 120 5.08 6.45 -23.57
C THR A 120 6.38 7.23 -23.81
N ASP A 121 7.16 6.79 -24.80
CA ASP A 121 8.32 7.51 -25.34
C ASP A 121 7.95 8.09 -26.71
N ALA A 122 7.94 9.41 -26.82
CA ALA A 122 7.62 10.16 -28.04
C ALA A 122 8.86 10.95 -28.53
N GLY A 123 10.03 10.30 -28.53
CA GLY A 123 11.27 10.87 -29.05
C GLY A 123 11.93 11.80 -28.04
N SER A 124 11.65 13.10 -28.12
CA SER A 124 12.20 14.09 -27.20
C SER A 124 11.37 14.26 -25.92
N LYS A 125 10.16 13.72 -25.88
CA LYS A 125 9.21 13.83 -24.76
C LYS A 125 8.81 12.46 -24.25
N LEU A 126 8.52 12.38 -22.96
CA LEU A 126 7.99 11.19 -22.31
C LEU A 126 6.64 11.51 -21.68
N LEU A 127 5.69 10.59 -21.78
CA LEU A 127 4.51 10.60 -20.92
C LEU A 127 4.83 9.77 -19.68
N VAL A 128 4.74 10.38 -18.51
CA VAL A 128 5.11 9.77 -17.24
C VAL A 128 3.96 9.90 -16.25
N ARG A 129 3.59 8.80 -15.61
CA ARG A 129 2.64 8.79 -14.49
C ARG A 129 3.39 9.05 -13.20
N PHE A 130 3.19 10.24 -12.64
CA PHE A 130 3.62 10.64 -11.30
C PHE A 130 2.47 10.41 -10.29
N GLN A 131 2.76 10.59 -9.01
CA GLN A 131 1.72 10.54 -7.96
C GLN A 131 0.61 11.59 -8.17
N MET A 132 0.96 12.76 -8.72
CA MET A 132 0.03 13.84 -8.99
C MET A 132 -0.80 13.65 -10.28
N GLY A 133 -0.43 12.69 -11.14
CA GLY A 133 -1.10 12.46 -12.41
C GLY A 133 -0.16 12.11 -13.56
N GLU A 134 -0.72 11.96 -14.76
CA GLU A 134 0.02 11.73 -15.99
C GLU A 134 0.45 13.04 -16.61
N LEU A 135 1.76 13.20 -16.79
CA LEU A 135 2.34 14.43 -17.30
C LEU A 135 3.33 14.10 -18.40
N TRP A 136 3.31 14.91 -19.45
CA TRP A 136 4.39 14.99 -20.42
C TRP A 136 5.57 15.75 -19.82
N ILE A 137 6.77 15.25 -20.04
CA ILE A 137 8.04 15.91 -19.69
C ILE A 137 9.05 15.80 -20.83
N TRP A 138 10.10 16.63 -20.80
CA TRP A 138 11.26 16.46 -21.68
C TRP A 138 12.09 15.23 -21.26
N LYS A 139 12.50 14.41 -22.24
CA LYS A 139 13.32 13.22 -22.00
C LYS A 139 14.68 13.54 -21.39
N SER A 140 15.22 14.73 -21.67
CA SER A 140 16.44 15.23 -21.05
C SER A 140 16.34 15.47 -19.53
N ALA A 141 15.12 15.53 -18.98
CA ALA A 141 14.89 15.75 -17.55
C ALA A 141 14.99 14.47 -16.70
N VAL A 142 15.11 13.29 -17.33
CA VAL A 142 15.19 11.99 -16.66
C VAL A 142 16.51 11.26 -16.97
N LYS A 143 16.82 10.27 -16.14
CA LYS A 143 17.86 9.27 -16.40
C LYS A 143 17.25 7.88 -16.53
#